data_AF-A0A564YVT2-F1
#
_entry.id   AF-A0A564YVT2-F1
#
_cell.length_a   1.000
_cell.length_b   1.000
_cell.length_c   1.000
_cell.angle_alpha   90.00
_cell.angle_beta   90.00
_cell.angle_gamma   90.00
#
_symmetry.space_group_name_H-M   'P 1'
#
loop_
_entity.id
_entity.type
_entity.pdbx_description
1 polymer ?
#
loop_
_entity_poly.entity_id
_entity_poly.type
_entity_poly.pdbx_seq_one_letter_code
_entity_poly.pdbx_strand_id
1 'polypeptide(L)'
;MLTKLNSEQLQVAIDGNPTCTTRELSKTFHASCHMTIYREMKRLKGKVSKAGKWDLSEINKQQRAISCLSLRSRELQAPFSDPIVTDSDEKWWIPYNNVKRKRQWFKSNSTTETIRDCTRKKSF
;
A
#
# COMPACT_ATOMS: atom_id res chain seq x y z
N MET A 1 4.84 -27.81 24.46
CA MET A 1 3.66 -27.11 25.05
C MET A 1 3.44 -25.83 24.25
N LEU A 2 2.27 -25.66 23.61
CA LEU A 2 1.90 -24.40 22.97
C LEU A 2 1.48 -23.44 24.07
N THR A 3 2.31 -22.45 24.38
CA THR A 3 1.92 -21.33 25.24
C THR A 3 0.70 -20.67 24.61
N LYS A 4 -0.41 -20.62 25.34
CA LYS A 4 -1.66 -20.02 24.88
C LYS A 4 -1.39 -18.55 24.64
N LEU A 5 -1.30 -18.16 23.37
CA LEU A 5 -1.07 -16.78 22.97
C LEU A 5 -2.26 -15.93 23.39
N ASN A 6 -2.03 -14.88 24.18
CA ASN A 6 -3.09 -13.98 24.61
C ASN A 6 -3.51 -13.07 23.44
N SER A 7 -4.69 -13.33 22.89
CA SER A 7 -5.24 -12.61 21.75
C SER A 7 -5.43 -11.11 22.01
N GLU A 8 -5.74 -10.71 23.25
CA GLU A 8 -5.91 -9.30 23.63
C GLU A 8 -4.58 -8.56 23.62
N GLN A 9 -3.54 -9.17 24.18
CA GLN A 9 -2.20 -8.59 24.17
C GLN A 9 -1.65 -8.47 22.73
N LEU A 10 -1.92 -9.46 21.88
CA LEU A 10 -1.57 -9.38 20.46
C LEU A 10 -2.30 -8.24 19.75
N GLN A 11 -3.58 -8.03 20.07
CA GLN A 11 -4.38 -6.95 19.50
C GLN A 11 -3.79 -5.58 19.88
N VAL A 12 -3.45 -5.39 21.16
CA VAL A 12 -2.81 -4.16 21.66
C VAL A 12 -1.46 -3.90 20.97
N ALA A 13 -0.63 -4.94 20.80
CA ALA A 13 0.66 -4.80 20.13
C ALA A 13 0.52 -4.40 18.65
N ILE A 14 -0.48 -4.93 17.94
CA ILE A 14 -0.79 -4.56 16.55
C ILE A 14 -1.28 -3.12 16.47
N ASP A 15 -2.15 -2.70 17.39
CA ASP A 15 -2.72 -1.35 17.36
C ASP A 15 -1.66 -0.29 17.74
N GLY A 16 -0.68 -0.65 18.58
CA GLY A 16 0.47 0.21 18.89
C GLY A 16 1.49 0.34 17.76
N ASN A 17 1.73 -0.71 16.98
CA ASN A 17 2.55 -0.64 15.77
C ASN A 17 1.97 -1.52 14.64
N PRO A 18 1.18 -0.93 13.72
CA PRO A 18 0.51 -1.67 12.66
C PRO A 18 1.44 -2.17 11.55
N THR A 19 2.71 -1.76 11.56
CA THR A 19 3.71 -2.14 10.54
C THR A 19 4.56 -3.34 10.94
N CYS A 20 4.40 -3.85 12.16
CA CYS A 20 5.13 -5.01 12.67
C CYS A 20 4.95 -6.25 11.77
N THR A 21 6.04 -6.97 11.56
CA THR A 21 5.99 -8.27 10.89
C THR A 21 5.55 -9.38 11.84
N THR A 22 4.95 -10.44 11.30
CA THR A 22 4.59 -11.64 12.08
C THR A 22 5.80 -12.29 12.74
N ARG A 23 7.01 -12.10 12.19
CA ARG A 23 8.25 -12.62 12.73
C ARG A 23 8.74 -11.81 13.94
N GLU A 24 8.66 -10.49 13.89
CA GLU A 24 8.95 -9.64 15.06
C GLU A 24 7.98 -9.94 16.20
N LEU A 25 6.68 -9.99 15.90
CA LEU A 25 5.65 -10.36 16.86
C LEU A 25 5.91 -11.75 17.47
N SER A 26 6.38 -12.72 16.68
CA SER A 26 6.70 -14.05 17.25
C SER A 26 7.83 -14.01 18.28
N LYS A 27 8.81 -13.12 18.10
CA LYS A 27 9.87 -12.92 19.09
C LYS A 27 9.32 -12.23 20.34
N THR A 28 8.52 -11.17 20.18
CA THR A 28 7.91 -10.41 21.28
C THR A 28 6.99 -11.28 22.15
N PHE A 29 6.19 -12.14 21.52
CA PHE A 29 5.24 -13.02 22.21
C PHE A 29 5.82 -14.40 22.56
N HIS A 30 7.12 -14.61 22.34
CA HIS A 30 7.80 -15.89 22.54
C HIS A 30 7.07 -17.07 21.88
N ALA A 31 6.46 -16.82 20.73
CA ALA A 31 5.78 -17.84 19.95
C ALA A 31 6.81 -18.70 19.20
N SER A 32 6.67 -20.02 19.29
CA SER A 32 7.58 -20.96 18.63
C SER A 32 7.66 -20.79 17.11
N CYS A 33 6.61 -20.25 16.49
CA CYS A 33 6.56 -20.01 15.05
C CYS A 33 5.76 -18.76 14.72
N HIS A 34 6.26 -17.96 13.78
CA HIS A 34 5.55 -16.81 13.20
C HIS A 34 4.21 -17.18 12.56
N MET A 35 4.04 -18.44 12.16
CA MET A 35 2.78 -18.93 11.60
C MET A 35 1.66 -19.03 12.64
N THR A 36 2.00 -19.24 13.91
CA THR A 36 1.05 -19.17 15.03
C THR A 36 0.49 -17.75 15.16
N ILE A 37 1.34 -16.73 15.07
CA ILE A 37 0.94 -15.31 15.07
C ILE A 37 0.03 -15.02 13.87
N TYR A 38 0.42 -15.45 12.67
CA TYR A 38 -0.37 -15.21 11.46
C TYR A 38 -1.78 -15.82 11.53
N ARG A 39 -1.90 -17.05 12.05
CA ARG A 39 -3.20 -17.72 12.25
C ARG A 39 -4.06 -16.96 13.24
N GLU A 40 -3.51 -16.57 14.38
CA GLU A 40 -4.24 -15.79 15.38
C GLU A 40 -4.63 -14.39 14.87
N MET A 41 -3.77 -13.73 14.11
CA MET A 41 -4.07 -12.44 13.48
C MET A 41 -5.21 -12.54 12.46
N LYS A 42 -5.32 -13.66 11.74
CA LYS A 42 -6.50 -13.94 10.89
C LYS A 42 -7.78 -14.19 11.71
N ARG A 43 -7.67 -14.84 12.88
CA ARG A 43 -8.80 -15.08 13.79
C ARG A 43 -9.28 -13.78 14.46
N LEU A 44 -8.36 -12.87 14.77
CA LEU A 44 -8.65 -11.52 15.27
C LEU A 44 -9.36 -10.68 14.20
N LYS A 45 -10.70 -10.68 14.21
CA LYS A 45 -11.60 -9.84 13.38
C LYS A 45 -11.13 -9.64 11.91
N GLY A 46 -10.45 -10.63 11.32
CA GLY A 46 -9.96 -10.58 9.94
C GLY A 46 -8.95 -9.46 9.65
N LYS A 47 -7.92 -9.24 10.48
CA LYS A 47 -6.83 -8.30 10.13
C LYS A 47 -6.16 -8.72 8.81
N VAL A 48 -5.99 -7.77 7.88
CA VAL A 48 -5.39 -7.99 6.55
C VAL A 48 -4.16 -7.09 6.38
N SER A 49 -3.09 -7.64 5.80
CA SER A 49 -1.92 -6.85 5.41
C SER A 49 -2.24 -5.98 4.19
N LYS A 50 -2.05 -4.66 4.33
CA LYS A 50 -2.20 -3.67 3.26
C LYS A 50 -0.95 -2.81 3.18
N ALA A 51 -0.62 -2.33 1.99
CA ALA A 51 0.44 -1.35 1.82
C ALA A 51 0.04 -0.02 2.47
N GLY A 52 1.02 0.66 3.08
CA GLY A 52 0.83 1.99 3.65
C GLY A 52 0.54 3.04 2.59
N LYS A 53 -0.04 4.15 3.03
CA LYS A 53 -0.24 5.35 2.20
C LYS A 53 1.00 6.24 2.32
N TRP A 54 1.44 6.84 1.21
CA TRP A 54 2.42 7.92 1.25
C TRP A 54 1.83 9.11 2.02
N ASP A 55 2.44 9.47 3.13
CA ASP A 55 1.96 10.56 3.98
C ASP A 55 2.61 11.89 3.62
N LEU A 56 1.89 12.98 3.91
CA LEU A 56 2.37 14.35 3.74
C LEU A 56 2.78 14.92 5.10
N SER A 57 3.69 15.90 5.10
CA SER A 57 3.99 16.67 6.32
C SER A 57 2.75 17.41 6.82
N GLU A 58 2.68 17.68 8.12
CA GLU A 58 1.55 18.39 8.73
C GLU A 58 1.35 19.77 8.11
N ILE A 59 2.45 20.47 7.84
CA ILE A 59 2.44 21.78 7.16
C ILE A 59 1.81 21.66 5.77
N ASN A 60 2.20 20.64 4.99
CA ASN A 60 1.63 20.42 3.66
C ASN A 60 0.13 20.07 3.73
N LYS A 61 -0.30 19.33 4.77
CA LYS A 61 -1.73 19.03 5.00
C LYS A 61 -2.51 20.31 5.30
N GLN A 62 -2.00 21.16 6.20
CA GLN A 62 -2.63 22.42 6.57
C GLN A 62 -2.72 23.38 5.38
N GLN A 63 -1.61 23.57 4.64
CA GLN A 63 -1.59 24.41 3.45
C GLN A 63 -2.64 23.95 2.42
N ARG A 64 -2.67 22.65 2.13
CA ARG A 64 -3.68 22.08 1.21
C ARG A 64 -5.11 22.29 1.71
N ALA A 65 -5.36 22.13 3.02
CA ALA A 65 -6.67 22.35 3.60
C ALA A 65 -7.13 23.81 3.45
N ILE A 66 -6.24 24.76 3.77
CA ILE A 66 -6.52 26.20 3.65
C ILE A 66 -6.80 26.57 2.19
N SER A 67 -5.96 26.11 1.25
CA SER A 67 -6.16 26.35 -0.19
C SER A 67 -7.50 25.77 -0.67
N CYS A 68 -7.84 24.53 -0.30
CA CYS A 68 -9.10 23.90 -0.68
C CYS A 68 -10.32 24.64 -0.11
N LEU A 69 -10.27 25.08 1.16
CA LEU A 69 -11.35 25.84 1.78
C LEU A 69 -11.56 27.19 1.07
N SER A 70 -10.47 27.89 0.75
CA SER A 70 -10.52 29.16 0.01
C SER A 70 -11.13 28.98 -1.38
N LEU A 71 -10.65 27.99 -2.15
CA LEU A 71 -11.16 27.70 -3.49
C LEU A 71 -12.64 27.31 -3.45
N ARG A 72 -13.07 26.50 -2.47
CA ARG A 72 -14.47 26.11 -2.30
C ARG A 72 -15.36 27.30 -1.95
N SER A 73 -14.92 28.17 -1.05
CA SER A 73 -15.67 29.38 -0.69
C SER A 73 -15.86 30.29 -1.91
N ARG A 74 -14.81 30.43 -2.73
CA ARG A 74 -14.89 31.18 -3.98
C ARG A 74 -15.87 30.55 -4.97
N GLU A 75 -15.82 29.23 -5.16
CA GLU A 75 -16.69 28.51 -6.10
C GLU A 75 -18.18 28.68 -5.75
N LEU A 76 -18.50 28.68 -4.45
CA LEU A 76 -19.86 28.90 -3.95
C LEU A 76 -20.36 30.33 -4.20
N GLN A 77 -19.47 31.32 -4.17
CA GLN A 77 -19.83 32.72 -4.40
C GLN A 77 -19.90 33.06 -5.90
N ALA A 78 -18.96 32.55 -6.67
CA ALA A 78 -18.85 32.75 -8.10
C ALA A 78 -18.24 31.49 -8.73
N PRO A 79 -19.06 30.63 -9.37
CA PRO A 79 -18.56 29.44 -10.04
C PRO A 79 -17.49 29.81 -11.06
N PHE A 80 -16.30 29.23 -10.89
CA PHE A 80 -15.14 29.52 -11.73
C PHE A 80 -14.52 28.24 -12.29
N SER A 81 -15.14 27.06 -12.10
CA SER A 81 -14.67 25.80 -12.68
C SER A 81 -14.63 25.80 -14.21
N ASP A 82 -15.66 26.33 -14.87
CA ASP A 82 -15.79 26.34 -16.34
C ASP A 82 -14.67 27.12 -17.07
N PRO A 83 -14.24 28.32 -16.59
CA PRO A 83 -13.15 29.05 -17.22
C PRO A 83 -11.74 28.55 -16.87
N ILE A 84 -11.57 27.55 -15.99
CA ILE A 84 -10.22 27.07 -15.64
C ILE A 84 -9.63 26.32 -16.83
N VAL A 85 -8.53 26.86 -17.37
CA VAL A 85 -7.60 26.11 -18.21
C VAL A 85 -6.50 25.57 -17.31
N THR A 86 -6.44 24.25 -17.15
CA THR A 86 -5.31 23.61 -16.47
C THR A 86 -4.18 23.48 -17.49
N ASP A 87 -3.23 24.41 -17.47
CA ASP A 87 -1.99 24.25 -18.23
C ASP A 87 -1.37 22.89 -17.86
N SER A 88 -0.98 22.14 -18.90
CA SER A 88 -0.83 20.69 -18.84
C SER A 88 0.31 20.25 -17.91
N ASP A 89 0.03 19.27 -17.04
CA ASP A 89 1.07 18.61 -16.23
C ASP A 89 2.03 17.85 -17.15
N GLU A 90 3.26 18.35 -17.25
CA GLU A 90 4.30 17.73 -18.06
C GLU A 90 4.85 16.51 -17.35
N LYS A 91 4.43 15.34 -17.83
CA LYS A 91 5.03 14.09 -17.40
C LYS A 91 6.40 13.91 -18.06
N TRP A 92 7.44 14.36 -17.34
CA TRP A 92 8.86 14.30 -17.72
C TRP A 92 9.37 12.94 -18.23
N TRP A 93 8.70 11.84 -17.88
CA TRP A 93 9.09 10.50 -18.25
C TRP A 93 7.88 9.71 -18.74
N ILE A 94 7.83 9.47 -20.05
CA ILE A 94 7.02 8.42 -20.65
C ILE A 94 7.99 7.28 -21.00
N PRO A 95 8.06 6.21 -20.18
CA PRO A 95 8.98 5.11 -20.43
C PRO A 95 8.61 4.43 -21.74
N TYR A 96 9.59 4.21 -22.62
CA TYR A 96 9.39 3.43 -23.84
C TYR A 96 8.91 2.01 -23.53
N ASN A 97 9.45 1.41 -22.46
CA ASN A 97 9.04 0.10 -21.98
C ASN A 97 8.67 0.14 -20.49
N ASN A 98 7.37 0.16 -20.20
CA ASN A 98 6.84 0.11 -18.84
C ASN A 98 6.58 -1.34 -18.42
N VAL A 99 7.64 -2.14 -18.28
CA VAL A 99 7.52 -3.55 -17.90
C VAL A 99 6.87 -3.67 -16.51
N LYS A 100 5.61 -4.07 -16.48
CA LYS A 100 4.91 -4.40 -15.24
C LYS A 100 5.08 -5.88 -14.95
N ARG A 101 5.53 -6.21 -13.74
CA ARG A 101 5.59 -7.61 -13.28
C ARG A 101 4.21 -8.23 -13.36
N LYS A 102 4.06 -9.29 -14.16
CA LYS A 102 2.84 -10.10 -14.23
C LYS A 102 2.94 -11.24 -13.21
N ARG A 103 1.84 -11.52 -12.51
CA ARG A 103 1.75 -12.72 -11.67
C ARG A 103 1.72 -13.95 -12.58
N GLN A 104 2.59 -14.92 -12.30
CA GLN A 104 2.65 -16.20 -13.01
C GLN A 104 2.21 -17.32 -12.06
N TRP A 105 1.47 -18.29 -12.57
CA TRP A 105 1.05 -19.47 -11.83
C TRP A 105 2.02 -20.61 -12.11
N PHE A 106 2.67 -21.11 -11.07
CA PHE A 106 3.65 -22.19 -11.20
C PHE A 106 3.49 -23.23 -10.08
N LYS A 107 4.00 -24.44 -10.32
CA LYS A 107 4.15 -25.45 -9.26
C LYS A 107 5.14 -24.94 -8.21
N SER A 108 4.90 -25.28 -6.94
CA SER A 108 5.78 -24.87 -5.83
C SER A 108 7.25 -25.23 -6.12
N ASN A 109 8.16 -24.32 -5.80
CA ASN A 109 9.62 -24.45 -5.96
C ASN A 109 10.15 -24.48 -7.42
N SER A 110 9.34 -24.17 -8.42
CA SER A 110 9.86 -23.95 -9.78
C SER A 110 10.39 -22.52 -9.94
N THR A 111 11.51 -22.37 -10.64
CA THR A 111 12.13 -21.07 -10.95
C THR A 111 11.19 -20.23 -11.80
N THR A 112 10.97 -18.97 -11.40
CA THR A 112 10.19 -18.00 -12.16
C THR A 112 10.84 -17.77 -13.52
N GLU A 113 10.08 -17.97 -14.60
CA GLU A 113 10.57 -17.67 -15.93
C GLU A 113 10.81 -16.17 -16.10
N THR A 114 11.93 -15.81 -16.74
CA THR A 114 12.18 -14.44 -17.18
C THR A 114 11.05 -14.01 -18.11
N ILE A 115 10.38 -12.89 -17.80
CA ILE A 115 9.38 -12.29 -18.69
C ILE A 115 10.14 -11.84 -19.95
N ARG A 116 10.10 -12.66 -21.01
CA ARG A 116 10.57 -12.27 -22.33
C ARG A 116 9.57 -11.27 -22.88
N ASP A 117 10.02 -10.04 -23.12
CA ASP A 117 9.24 -9.08 -23.89
C ASP A 117 8.85 -9.73 -25.21
N CYS A 118 7.57 -9.63 -25.60
CA CYS A 118 7.17 -9.94 -26.96
C CYS A 118 7.89 -8.96 -27.87
N THR A 119 9.05 -9.36 -28.40
CA THR A 119 9.63 -8.72 -29.57
C THR A 119 8.58 -8.81 -30.66
N ARG A 120 7.96 -7.66 -30.97
CA ARG A 120 7.14 -7.45 -32.16
C ARG A 120 7.96 -8.02 -33.32
N LYS A 121 7.54 -9.14 -33.91
CA LYS A 121 8.11 -9.59 -35.18
C LYS A 121 7.87 -8.43 -36.15
N LYS A 122 8.93 -7.73 -36.53
CA LYS A 122 8.90 -6.86 -37.72
C LYS A 122 8.68 -7.81 -38.89
N SER A 123 7.45 -7.88 -39.37
CA SER A 123 7.19 -8.41 -40.71
C SER A 123 7.82 -7.42 -41.68
N PHE A 124 8.88 -7.85 -42.37
CA PHE A 124 9.32 -7.26 -43.62
C PHE A 124 8.51 -7.88 -44.76
#